data_AF-A0A846E9C4-F1
#
_entry.id   AF-A0A846E9C4-F1
#
_cell.length_a   1.000
_cell.length_b   1.000
_cell.length_c   1.000
_cell.angle_alpha   90.00
_cell.angle_beta   90.00
_cell.angle_gamma   90.00
#
_symmetry.space_group_name_H-M   'P 1'
#
loop_
_entity.id
_entity.type
_entity.pdbx_description
1 polymer ?
#
loop_
_entity_poly.entity_id
_entity_poly.type
_entity_poly.pdbx_seq_one_letter_code
_entity_poly.pdbx_strand_id
1 'polypeptide(L)'
;MSFFEKYSAATERNRTHLYISLDPDPELLEPSDNDSLWDWLHFLIAQTADLVCAYKLTLDFYQSLGMVGFQLLQQTLKAIPR
;
A
#
# COMPACT_ATOMS: atom_id res chain seq x y z
N MET A 1 18.88 2.47 -6.60
CA MET A 1 18.68 3.28 -5.39
C MET A 1 18.35 2.36 -4.23
N SER A 2 18.98 2.60 -3.08
CA SER A 2 18.68 1.94 -1.81
C SER A 2 17.32 2.39 -1.26
N PHE A 3 16.83 1.71 -0.22
CA PHE A 3 15.63 2.13 0.49
C PHE A 3 15.76 3.55 1.06
N PHE A 4 16.88 3.84 1.73
CA PHE A 4 17.10 5.14 2.38
C PHE A 4 17.17 6.28 1.36
N GLU A 5 17.78 6.06 0.19
CA GLU A 5 17.81 7.07 -0.88
C GLU A 5 16.40 7.41 -1.38
N LYS A 6 15.54 6.40 -1.57
CA LYS A 6 14.15 6.62 -1.98
C LYS A 6 13.33 7.33 -0.89
N TYR A 7 13.50 6.88 0.35
CA TYR A 7 12.82 7.47 1.50
C TYR A 7 13.18 8.95 1.68
N SER A 8 14.48 9.29 1.66
CA SER A 8 14.94 10.68 1.74
C SER A 8 14.36 11.54 0.61
N ALA A 9 14.40 11.05 -0.63
CA ALA A 9 13.82 11.76 -1.76
C ALA A 9 12.30 11.99 -1.63
N ALA A 10 11.55 11.00 -1.15
CA ALA A 10 10.11 11.11 -0.95
C ALA A 10 9.77 12.07 0.21
N THR A 11 10.50 12.01 1.32
CA THR A 11 10.37 12.95 2.44
C THR A 11 10.65 14.39 2.02
N GLU A 12 11.71 14.63 1.25
CA GLU A 12 12.03 15.98 0.76
C GLU A 12 10.97 16.50 -0.21
N ARG A 13 10.51 15.66 -1.15
CA ARG A 13 9.47 16.00 -2.12
C ARG A 13 8.14 16.36 -1.48
N ASN A 14 7.69 15.51 -0.54
CA ASN A 14 6.35 15.62 0.08
C ASN A 14 6.38 16.37 1.42
N ARG A 15 7.56 16.77 1.91
CA ARG A 15 7.79 17.48 3.18
C ARG A 15 7.13 16.81 4.38
N THR A 16 7.27 15.49 4.46
CA THR A 16 6.55 14.67 5.43
C THR A 16 7.36 13.43 5.81
N HIS A 17 7.11 12.94 7.02
CA HIS A 17 7.53 11.62 7.50
C HIS A 17 6.33 10.67 7.69
N LEU A 18 5.14 11.09 7.20
CA LEU A 18 3.93 10.30 7.29
C LEU A 18 4.05 9.06 6.41
N TYR A 19 3.60 7.93 6.94
CA TYR A 19 3.34 6.74 6.18
C TYR A 19 1.90 6.29 6.36
N ILE A 20 1.39 5.57 5.37
CA ILE A 20 0.07 4.92 5.44
C ILE A 20 0.26 3.42 5.37
N SER A 21 -0.57 2.69 6.12
CA SER A 21 -0.58 1.24 6.05
C SER A 21 -1.59 0.77 5.00
N LEU A 22 -1.19 -0.20 4.18
CA LEU A 22 -1.96 -0.76 3.06
C LEU A 22 -2.51 -2.15 3.41
N ASP A 23 -2.96 -2.32 4.65
CA ASP A 23 -3.52 -3.53 5.23
C ASP A 23 -4.91 -3.19 5.79
N PRO A 24 -5.94 -3.08 4.91
CA PRO A 24 -7.27 -2.69 5.35
C PRO A 24 -7.82 -3.65 6.39
N ASP A 25 -8.62 -3.10 7.30
CA ASP A 25 -9.28 -3.88 8.34
C ASP A 25 -10.27 -4.87 7.69
N PRO A 26 -10.07 -6.19 7.86
CA PRO A 26 -10.96 -7.21 7.34
C PRO A 26 -12.38 -7.12 7.91
N GLU A 27 -12.58 -6.44 9.04
CA GLU A 27 -13.90 -6.20 9.63
C GLU A 27 -14.64 -5.05 8.94
N LEU A 28 -13.92 -4.13 8.27
CA LEU A 28 -14.49 -2.96 7.59
C LEU A 28 -14.71 -3.19 6.08
N LEU A 29 -14.03 -4.17 5.49
CA LEU A 29 -14.19 -4.55 4.09
C LEU A 29 -14.60 -6.01 4.02
N GLU A 30 -15.70 -6.33 3.33
CA GLU A 30 -16.07 -7.74 3.08
C GLU A 30 -14.95 -8.41 2.26
N PRO A 31 -14.17 -9.35 2.83
CA PRO A 31 -12.95 -9.85 2.19
C PRO A 31 -13.20 -10.68 0.92
N SER A 32 -14.46 -10.99 0.64
CA SER A 32 -14.88 -11.86 -0.47
C SER A 32 -14.79 -11.21 -1.85
N ASP A 33 -14.64 -9.88 -1.93
CA ASP A 33 -14.52 -9.18 -3.21
C ASP A 33 -13.11 -8.60 -3.40
N ASN A 34 -12.26 -9.37 -4.07
CA ASN A 34 -10.87 -8.98 -4.35
C ASN A 34 -10.79 -7.72 -5.23
N ASP A 35 -11.76 -7.50 -6.11
CA ASP A 35 -11.82 -6.29 -6.93
C ASP A 35 -12.08 -5.07 -6.03
N SER A 36 -12.93 -5.22 -5.00
CA SER A 36 -13.16 -4.17 -3.99
C SER A 36 -11.90 -3.87 -3.16
N LEU A 37 -11.16 -4.90 -2.74
CA LEU A 37 -9.90 -4.72 -2.01
C LEU A 37 -8.84 -4.00 -2.85
N TRP A 38 -8.70 -4.39 -4.12
CA TRP A 38 -7.79 -3.72 -5.04
C TRP A 38 -8.19 -2.27 -5.27
N ASP A 39 -9.45 -2.00 -5.57
CA ASP A 39 -9.94 -0.65 -5.86
C ASP A 39 -9.71 0.28 -4.67
N TRP A 40 -9.93 -0.21 -3.45
CA TRP A 40 -9.65 0.55 -2.22
C TRP A 40 -8.16 0.85 -2.05
N LEU A 41 -7.30 -0.17 -2.19
CA LEU A 41 -5.84 0.00 -2.09
C LEU A 41 -5.30 0.95 -3.16
N HIS A 42 -5.79 0.81 -4.40
CA HIS A 42 -5.38 1.64 -5.50
C HIS A 42 -5.83 3.09 -5.32
N PHE A 43 -7.08 3.29 -4.91
CA PHE A 43 -7.62 4.60 -4.55
C PHE A 43 -6.78 5.25 -3.46
N LEU A 44 -6.49 4.54 -2.38
CA LEU A 44 -5.71 5.06 -1.26
C LEU A 44 -4.31 5.52 -1.71
N ILE A 45 -3.61 4.70 -2.51
CA ILE A 45 -2.30 5.08 -3.05
C ILE A 45 -2.42 6.32 -3.95
N ALA A 46 -3.39 6.34 -4.86
CA ALA A 46 -3.58 7.42 -5.82
C ALA A 46 -3.89 8.76 -5.14
N GLN A 47 -4.65 8.74 -4.04
CA GLN A 47 -5.06 9.94 -3.31
C GLN A 47 -4.03 10.42 -2.27
N THR A 48 -3.01 9.63 -1.94
CA THR A 48 -2.09 9.95 -0.83
C THR A 48 -0.61 9.99 -1.22
N ALA A 49 -0.27 9.65 -2.47
CA ALA A 49 1.12 9.58 -2.97
C ALA A 49 1.95 10.87 -2.86
N ASP A 50 1.28 12.02 -2.80
CA ASP A 50 1.88 13.36 -2.60
C ASP A 50 1.84 13.81 -1.13
N LEU A 51 1.15 13.08 -0.26
CA LEU A 51 0.97 13.40 1.16
C LEU A 51 1.81 12.52 2.10
N VAL A 52 2.30 11.36 1.64
CA VAL A 52 3.10 10.40 2.42
C VAL A 52 4.49 10.20 1.84
N CYS A 53 5.46 9.81 2.66
CA CYS A 53 6.81 9.45 2.19
C CYS A 53 7.00 7.93 2.03
N ALA A 54 6.11 7.13 2.62
CA ALA A 54 6.20 5.68 2.58
C ALA A 54 4.83 5.00 2.73
N TYR A 55 4.78 3.74 2.31
CA TYR A 55 3.67 2.84 2.60
C TYR A 55 4.19 1.63 3.39
N LYS A 56 3.45 1.25 4.43
CA LYS A 56 3.69 0.02 5.20
C LYS A 56 2.72 -1.06 4.75
N LEU A 57 3.21 -2.29 4.63
CA LEU A 57 2.40 -3.46 4.33
C LEU A 57 2.64 -4.49 5.43
N THR A 58 1.59 -5.19 5.86
CA THR A 58 1.71 -6.31 6.80
C THR A 58 1.48 -7.61 6.03
N LEU A 59 2.49 -8.49 6.02
CA LEU A 59 2.45 -9.71 5.21
C LEU A 59 1.29 -10.64 5.62
N ASP A 60 0.99 -10.71 6.92
CA ASP A 60 -0.07 -11.58 7.46
C ASP A 60 -1.45 -11.29 6.85
N PHE A 61 -1.76 -10.02 6.57
CA PHE A 61 -3.00 -9.63 5.87
C PHE A 61 -3.09 -10.32 4.51
N TYR A 62 -2.10 -10.10 3.66
CA TYR A 62 -2.05 -10.69 2.32
C TYR A 62 -1.98 -12.23 2.36
N GLN A 63 -1.25 -12.79 3.33
CA GLN A 63 -1.13 -14.23 3.47
C GLN A 63 -2.45 -14.90 3.87
N SER A 64 -3.25 -14.26 4.73
CA SER A 64 -4.55 -14.78 5.18
C SER A 64 -5.56 -14.94 4.05
N LEU A 65 -5.42 -14.15 2.97
CA LEU A 65 -6.24 -14.23 1.75
C LEU A 65 -5.77 -15.36 0.80
N GLY A 66 -4.71 -16.09 1.12
CA GLY A 66 -4.19 -17.19 0.30
C GLY A 66 -3.56 -16.71 -1.02
N MET A 67 -3.71 -17.49 -2.10
CA MET A 67 -3.06 -17.20 -3.39
C MET A 67 -3.47 -15.85 -3.97
N VAL A 68 -4.75 -15.49 -3.85
CA VAL A 68 -5.28 -14.21 -4.34
C VAL A 68 -4.68 -13.03 -3.58
N GLY A 69 -4.38 -13.19 -2.28
CA GLY A 69 -3.69 -12.18 -1.50
C GLY A 69 -2.26 -11.91 -1.96
N PHE A 70 -1.53 -12.93 -2.39
CA PHE A 70 -0.20 -12.73 -2.99
C PHE A 70 -0.27 -12.02 -4.35
N GLN A 71 -1.30 -12.27 -5.15
CA GLN A 71 -1.54 -11.54 -6.39
C GLN A 71 -1.87 -10.06 -6.10
N LEU A 72 -2.74 -9.83 -5.12
CA LEU A 72 -3.05 -8.49 -4.62
C LEU A 72 -1.80 -7.77 -4.13
N LEU A 73 -0.96 -8.42 -3.32
CA LEU A 73 0.31 -7.87 -2.84
C LEU A 73 1.22 -7.44 -4.00
N GLN A 74 1.38 -8.30 -5.03
CA GLN A 74 2.18 -7.97 -6.20
C GLN A 74 1.62 -6.77 -6.96
N GLN A 75 0.29 -6.65 -7.05
CA GLN A 75 -0.38 -5.54 -7.71
C GLN A 75 -0.23 -4.24 -6.90
N THR A 76 -0.43 -4.29 -5.58
CA THR A 76 -0.23 -3.17 -4.66
C THR A 76 1.21 -2.63 -4.71
N LEU A 77 2.21 -3.52 -4.66
CA LEU A 77 3.62 -3.12 -4.75
C LEU A 77 3.97 -2.40 -6.06
N LYS A 78 3.32 -2.78 -7.18
CA LYS A 78 3.51 -2.11 -8.48
C LYS A 78 2.86 -0.73 -8.53
N ALA A 79 1.81 -0.50 -7.75
CA ALA A 79 1.10 0.77 -7.70
C ALA A 79 1.82 1.85 -6.88
N ILE A 80 2.67 1.44 -5.93
CA ILE A 80 3.45 2.36 -5.09
C ILE A 80 4.44 3.16 -5.96
N PRO A 81 4.44 4.51 -5.88
CA PRO A 81 5.41 5.35 -6.59
C PRO A 81 6.87 5.01 -6.21
N ARG A 82 7.78 5.15 -7.17
CA ARG A 82 9.19 4.76 -7.01
C ARG A 82 10.06 5.77 -6.29
#